data_AF-X1U4H8-F1
#
_entry.id   AF-X1U4H8-F1
#
_cell.length_a   1.000
_cell.length_b   1.000
_cell.length_c   1.000
_cell.angle_alpha   90.00
_cell.angle_beta   90.00
_cell.angle_gamma   90.00
#
_symmetry.space_group_name_H-M   'P 1'
#
loop_
_entity.id
_entity.type
_entity.pdbx_description
1 polymer ?
#
loop_
_entity_poly.entity_id
_entity_poly.type
_entity_poly.pdbx_seq_one_letter_code
_entity_poly.pdbx_strand_id
1 'polypeptide(L)'
;IIGVNEESSIGEDFDYIDFFLPGMIGFTIMTSCIYGSIERNTKFRKDGILRKLLTMPITRAEWILSKMLFMLFLSFVSTFVILVVGIIAWGISVKINIFFFLLIISTSFLFSGMGMIIGRFVKEQETADMAGGAITFPMMFLAGTFFPLEQMPEFMQTIAQGLPLYYVNEGMRNAMIYGDAEKTLYFSGFVLVFTMIFFIIGVLLTKWKED
;
A
#
# COMPACT_ATOMS: atom_id res chain seq x y z
N ILE A 1 -45.49 -21.21 20.92
CA ILE A 1 -45.27 -20.66 19.55
C ILE A 1 -45.29 -19.15 19.72
N ILE A 2 -44.13 -18.55 19.94
CA ILE A 2 -43.97 -17.08 19.98
C ILE A 2 -42.81 -16.80 19.03
N GLY A 3 -43.13 -16.04 17.99
CA GLY A 3 -42.39 -15.93 16.75
C GLY A 3 -40.99 -15.36 16.94
N VAL A 4 -40.04 -16.06 16.34
CA VAL A 4 -38.76 -15.49 15.92
C VAL A 4 -39.10 -14.49 14.81
N ASN A 5 -38.99 -13.20 15.10
CA ASN A 5 -38.95 -12.18 14.06
C ASN A 5 -37.63 -12.33 13.32
N GLU A 6 -37.68 -13.08 12.21
CA GLU A 6 -36.73 -12.97 11.12
C GLU A 6 -36.97 -11.63 10.40
N GLU A 7 -36.58 -10.52 11.03
CA GLU A 7 -36.22 -9.32 10.26
C GLU A 7 -34.75 -9.44 9.90
N SER A 8 -34.56 -10.10 8.75
CA SER A 8 -33.32 -10.25 8.02
C SER A 8 -32.48 -8.96 8.00
N SER A 9 -31.34 -9.07 8.65
CA SER A 9 -30.11 -8.29 8.55
C SER A 9 -29.69 -7.96 7.11
N ILE A 10 -30.19 -6.83 6.56
CA ILE A 10 -29.71 -6.24 5.30
C ILE A 10 -29.42 -4.73 5.47
N GLY A 11 -29.11 -4.30 6.71
CA GLY A 11 -28.76 -2.92 7.05
C GLY A 11 -27.39 -2.72 7.70
N GLU A 12 -26.76 -3.78 8.24
CA GLU A 12 -25.44 -3.70 8.89
C GLU A 12 -24.26 -4.00 7.94
N ASP A 13 -24.48 -4.76 6.86
CA ASP A 13 -23.40 -5.14 5.93
C ASP A 13 -22.83 -3.95 5.12
N PHE A 14 -23.63 -2.89 4.94
CA PHE A 14 -23.18 -1.70 4.22
C PHE A 14 -22.07 -0.96 4.97
N ASP A 15 -22.12 -0.91 6.31
CA ASP A 15 -21.14 -0.16 7.11
C ASP A 15 -19.78 -0.88 7.17
N TYR A 16 -19.79 -2.21 7.29
CA TYR A 16 -18.54 -2.97 7.32
C TYR A 16 -17.82 -2.96 5.97
N ILE A 17 -18.54 -3.09 4.86
CA ILE A 17 -17.92 -3.09 3.53
C ILE A 17 -17.36 -1.71 3.20
N ASP A 18 -18.07 -0.64 3.56
CA ASP A 18 -17.61 0.75 3.41
C ASP A 18 -16.35 1.01 4.25
N PHE A 19 -16.22 0.37 5.42
CA PHE A 19 -15.00 0.40 6.20
C PHE A 19 -13.86 -0.45 5.58
N PHE A 20 -14.19 -1.66 5.14
CA PHE A 20 -13.25 -2.70 4.75
C PHE A 20 -12.60 -2.43 3.39
N LEU A 21 -13.38 -1.96 2.41
CA LEU A 21 -12.94 -1.81 1.03
C LEU A 21 -11.80 -0.78 0.86
N PRO A 22 -11.85 0.42 1.49
CA PRO A 22 -10.72 1.35 1.50
C PRO A 22 -9.44 0.76 2.14
N GLY A 23 -9.61 -0.01 3.23
CA GLY A 23 -8.49 -0.72 3.87
C GLY A 23 -7.88 -1.76 2.94
N MET A 24 -8.72 -2.55 2.26
CA MET A 24 -8.27 -3.53 1.28
C MET A 24 -7.50 -2.91 0.11
N ILE A 25 -7.91 -1.74 -0.38
CA ILE A 25 -7.15 -1.00 -1.40
C ILE A 25 -5.75 -0.67 -0.87
N GLY A 26 -5.65 -0.09 0.32
CA GLY A 26 -4.35 0.22 0.96
C GLY A 26 -3.46 -1.01 1.11
N PHE A 27 -4.04 -2.12 1.58
CA PHE A 27 -3.35 -3.40 1.74
C PHE A 27 -2.90 -4.03 0.42
N THR A 28 -3.74 -4.00 -0.62
CA THR A 28 -3.39 -4.51 -1.94
C THR A 28 -2.29 -3.69 -2.59
N ILE A 29 -2.33 -2.36 -2.48
CA ILE A 29 -1.22 -1.51 -2.95
C ILE A 29 0.06 -1.85 -2.20
N MET A 30 0.01 -1.97 -0.87
CA MET A 30 1.18 -2.33 -0.06
C MET A 30 1.82 -3.64 -0.52
N THR A 31 1.03 -4.71 -0.56
CA THR A 31 1.51 -6.05 -0.92
C THR A 31 2.05 -6.06 -2.35
N SER A 32 1.30 -5.50 -3.30
CA SER A 32 1.71 -5.45 -4.71
C SER A 32 3.02 -4.68 -4.90
N CYS A 33 3.17 -3.53 -4.25
CA CYS A 33 4.36 -2.70 -4.36
C CYS A 33 5.58 -3.30 -3.65
N ILE A 34 5.41 -3.88 -2.45
CA ILE A 34 6.52 -4.50 -1.70
C ILE A 34 7.01 -5.73 -2.46
N TYR A 35 6.14 -6.72 -2.68
CA TYR A 35 6.54 -7.98 -3.32
C TYR A 35 6.90 -7.79 -4.78
N GLY A 36 6.16 -6.95 -5.52
CA GLY A 36 6.51 -6.62 -6.90
C GLY A 36 7.88 -5.95 -7.02
N SER A 37 8.26 -5.12 -6.05
CA SER A 37 9.59 -4.51 -6.00
C SER A 37 10.67 -5.53 -5.63
N ILE A 38 10.40 -6.44 -4.70
CA ILE A 38 11.34 -7.52 -4.31
C ILE A 38 11.60 -8.45 -5.50
N GLU A 39 10.53 -9.00 -6.10
CA GLU A 39 10.62 -9.91 -7.26
C GLU A 39 11.39 -9.25 -8.40
N ARG A 40 11.06 -8.00 -8.73
CA ARG A 40 11.68 -7.32 -9.86
C ARG A 40 13.15 -7.02 -9.62
N ASN A 41 13.56 -6.67 -8.40
CA ASN A 41 14.96 -6.44 -8.08
C ASN A 41 15.77 -7.75 -8.10
N THR A 42 15.23 -8.82 -7.52
CA THR A 42 15.92 -10.11 -7.45
C THR A 42 16.01 -10.78 -8.82
N LYS A 43 14.93 -10.78 -9.60
CA LYS A 43 14.89 -11.32 -10.97
C LYS A 43 15.87 -10.63 -11.91
N PHE A 44 15.94 -9.30 -11.90
CA PHE A 44 16.91 -8.58 -12.73
C PHE A 44 18.36 -8.87 -12.36
N ARG A 45 18.67 -9.11 -11.08
CA ARG A 45 20.01 -9.55 -10.64
C ARG A 45 20.32 -10.96 -11.14
N LYS A 46 19.37 -11.90 -10.97
CA LYS A 46 19.52 -13.31 -11.39
C LYS A 46 19.69 -13.45 -12.91
N ASP A 47 18.91 -12.70 -13.69
CA ASP A 47 18.93 -12.77 -15.16
C ASP A 47 20.13 -12.03 -15.79
N GLY A 48 21.00 -11.41 -14.99
CA GLY A 48 22.14 -10.63 -15.47
C GLY A 48 21.74 -9.39 -16.30
N ILE A 49 20.46 -9.02 -16.29
CA ILE A 49 19.90 -7.92 -17.10
C ILE A 49 20.51 -6.58 -16.67
N LEU A 50 20.91 -6.43 -15.39
CA LEU A 50 21.67 -5.25 -14.95
C LEU A 50 22.94 -5.04 -15.78
N ARG A 51 23.68 -6.10 -16.12
CA ARG A 51 24.93 -5.97 -16.91
C ARG A 51 24.65 -5.52 -18.35
N LYS A 52 23.52 -5.93 -18.92
CA LYS A 52 23.09 -5.48 -20.25
C LYS A 52 22.62 -4.03 -20.24
N LEU A 53 21.84 -3.63 -19.22
CA LEU A 53 21.36 -2.25 -19.07
C LEU A 53 22.50 -1.24 -18.88
N LEU A 54 23.60 -1.63 -18.25
CA LEU A 54 24.81 -0.80 -18.12
C LEU A 54 25.46 -0.45 -19.47
N THR A 55 25.14 -1.16 -20.55
CA THR A 55 25.63 -0.87 -21.91
C THR A 55 24.71 0.09 -22.68
N MET A 56 23.53 0.41 -22.15
CA MET A 56 22.60 1.38 -22.74
C MET A 56 22.80 2.77 -22.10
N PRO A 57 22.51 3.87 -22.82
CA PRO A 57 22.61 5.23 -22.30
C PRO A 57 21.43 5.56 -21.36
N ILE A 58 21.18 4.72 -20.37
CA ILE A 58 20.11 4.87 -19.38
C ILE A 58 20.74 5.30 -18.07
N THR A 59 20.29 6.43 -17.53
CA THR A 59 20.72 6.91 -16.22
C THR A 59 20.07 6.09 -15.10
N ARG A 60 20.71 6.09 -13.92
CA ARG A 60 20.20 5.37 -12.75
C ARG A 60 18.82 5.87 -12.30
N ALA A 61 18.60 7.18 -12.45
CA ALA A 61 17.35 7.83 -12.09
C ALA A 61 16.22 7.35 -13.01
N GLU A 62 16.45 7.27 -14.32
CA GLU A 62 15.47 6.75 -15.29
C GLU A 62 15.11 5.30 -15.01
N TRP A 63 16.10 4.46 -14.66
CA TRP A 63 15.84 3.07 -14.31
C TRP A 63 14.95 2.93 -13.07
N ILE A 64 15.26 3.64 -11.98
CA ILE A 64 14.47 3.60 -10.74
C ILE A 64 13.07 4.18 -10.99
N LEU A 65 12.99 5.31 -11.68
CA LEU A 65 11.72 5.96 -11.98
C LEU A 65 10.81 5.07 -12.83
N SER A 66 11.35 4.36 -13.82
CA SER A 66 10.57 3.42 -14.63
C SER A 66 9.95 2.29 -13.80
N LYS A 67 10.68 1.77 -12.81
CA LYS A 67 10.17 0.74 -11.89
C LYS A 67 9.07 1.30 -11.00
N MET A 68 9.28 2.49 -10.42
CA MET A 68 8.28 3.14 -9.58
C MET A 68 7.02 3.48 -10.38
N LEU A 69 7.16 3.96 -11.61
CA LEU A 69 6.04 4.27 -12.49
C LEU A 69 5.25 3.01 -12.88
N PHE A 70 5.95 1.89 -13.10
CA PHE A 70 5.28 0.60 -13.33
C PHE A 70 4.48 0.15 -12.10
N MET A 71 5.05 0.27 -10.90
CA MET A 71 4.32 -0.08 -9.67
C MET A 71 3.16 0.86 -9.40
N LEU A 72 3.31 2.15 -9.73
CA LEU A 72 2.22 3.11 -9.69
C LEU A 72 1.07 2.70 -10.61
N PHE A 73 1.38 2.33 -11.85
CA PHE A 73 0.38 1.83 -12.79
C PHE A 73 -0.34 0.60 -12.24
N LEU A 74 0.39 -0.37 -11.69
CA LEU A 74 -0.20 -1.57 -11.10
C LEU A 74 -1.08 -1.25 -9.88
N SER A 75 -0.72 -0.22 -9.11
CA SER A 75 -1.50 0.27 -7.97
C SER A 75 -2.81 0.92 -8.41
N PHE A 76 -2.80 1.69 -9.50
CA PHE A 76 -4.02 2.20 -10.11
C PHE A 76 -4.91 1.09 -10.66
N VAL A 77 -4.33 0.10 -11.34
CA VAL A 77 -5.08 -1.05 -11.89
C VAL A 77 -5.72 -1.86 -10.76
N SER A 78 -4.97 -2.22 -9.72
CA SER A 78 -5.50 -2.98 -8.58
C SER A 78 -6.59 -2.20 -7.83
N THR A 79 -6.38 -0.91 -7.59
CA THR A 79 -7.41 -0.03 -6.98
C THR A 79 -8.66 0.04 -7.84
N PHE A 80 -8.51 0.23 -9.15
CA PHE A 80 -9.63 0.27 -10.09
C PHE A 80 -10.42 -1.04 -10.09
N VAL A 81 -9.74 -2.19 -10.11
CA VAL A 81 -10.40 -3.50 -10.04
C VAL A 81 -11.19 -3.66 -8.75
N ILE A 82 -10.59 -3.33 -7.60
CA ILE A 82 -11.28 -3.43 -6.30
C ILE A 82 -12.50 -2.49 -6.25
N LEU A 83 -12.36 -1.26 -6.73
CA LEU A 83 -13.47 -0.30 -6.80
C LEU A 83 -14.61 -0.80 -7.69
N VAL A 84 -14.31 -1.28 -8.89
CA VAL A 84 -15.31 -1.80 -9.83
C VAL A 84 -16.04 -2.99 -9.22
N VAL A 85 -15.31 -3.93 -8.61
CA VAL A 85 -15.92 -5.07 -7.91
C VAL A 85 -16.78 -4.59 -6.74
N GLY A 86 -16.28 -3.65 -5.94
CA GLY A 86 -17.01 -3.01 -4.84
C GLY A 86 -18.35 -2.41 -5.26
N ILE A 87 -18.33 -1.62 -6.33
CA ILE A 87 -19.50 -0.93 -6.87
C ILE A 87 -20.49 -1.94 -7.48
N ILE A 88 -20.02 -2.94 -8.23
CA ILE A 88 -20.91 -3.90 -8.91
C ILE A 88 -21.54 -4.88 -7.92
N ALA A 89 -20.76 -5.41 -6.98
CA ALA A 89 -21.23 -6.44 -6.06
C ALA A 89 -22.04 -5.88 -4.89
N TRP A 90 -21.71 -4.67 -4.40
CA TRP A 90 -22.34 -4.08 -3.21
C TRP A 90 -22.94 -2.70 -3.40
N GLY A 91 -22.84 -2.09 -4.59
CA GLY A 91 -23.50 -0.81 -4.87
C GLY A 91 -22.90 0.41 -4.16
N ILE A 92 -21.64 0.32 -3.72
CA ILE A 92 -20.97 1.37 -2.94
C ILE A 92 -20.90 2.68 -3.72
N SER A 93 -21.23 3.79 -3.07
CA SER A 93 -21.05 5.13 -3.62
C SER A 93 -19.71 5.70 -3.18
N VAL A 94 -18.74 5.74 -4.10
CA VAL A 94 -17.39 6.25 -3.82
C VAL A 94 -17.26 7.70 -4.25
N LYS A 95 -16.86 8.56 -3.33
CA LYS A 95 -16.47 9.94 -3.65
C LYS A 95 -15.00 9.95 -4.08
N ILE A 96 -14.73 10.38 -5.31
CA ILE A 96 -13.37 10.50 -5.83
C ILE A 96 -13.01 11.98 -5.88
N ASN A 97 -11.99 12.36 -5.11
CA ASN A 97 -11.42 13.71 -5.12
C ASN A 97 -9.98 13.68 -5.67
N ILE A 98 -9.38 14.84 -5.96
CA ILE A 98 -7.99 14.90 -6.45
C ILE A 98 -6.98 14.32 -5.44
N PHE A 99 -7.28 14.44 -4.14
CA PHE A 99 -6.41 13.95 -3.07
C PHE A 99 -6.38 12.43 -2.98
N PHE A 100 -7.42 11.74 -3.45
CA PHE A 100 -7.44 10.28 -3.59
C PHE A 100 -6.32 9.80 -4.52
N PHE A 101 -6.15 10.46 -5.67
CA PHE A 101 -5.07 10.13 -6.60
C PHE A 101 -3.70 10.43 -6.00
N LEU A 102 -3.56 11.57 -5.29
CA LEU A 102 -2.34 11.90 -4.57
C LEU A 102 -1.99 10.83 -3.53
N LEU A 103 -2.98 10.32 -2.81
CA LEU A 103 -2.81 9.28 -1.81
C LEU A 103 -2.34 7.98 -2.45
N ILE A 104 -2.95 7.54 -3.57
CA ILE A 104 -2.50 6.34 -4.31
C ILE A 104 -1.05 6.51 -4.76
N ILE A 105 -0.69 7.67 -5.33
CA ILE A 105 0.67 7.94 -5.78
C ILE A 105 1.65 7.83 -4.62
N SER A 106 1.36 8.53 -3.52
CA SER A 106 2.22 8.58 -2.33
C SER A 106 2.41 7.19 -1.73
N THR A 107 1.31 6.43 -1.62
CA THR A 107 1.27 5.05 -1.10
C THR A 107 2.08 4.10 -1.99
N SER A 108 1.95 4.22 -3.31
CA SER A 108 2.67 3.38 -4.27
C SER A 108 4.18 3.57 -4.16
N PHE A 109 4.62 4.83 -4.06
CA PHE A 109 6.03 5.19 -3.93
C PHE A 109 6.61 4.76 -2.59
N LEU A 110 5.86 4.95 -1.50
CA LEU A 110 6.22 4.50 -0.16
C LEU A 110 6.54 3.01 -0.14
N PHE A 111 5.58 2.17 -0.54
CA PHE A 111 5.71 0.72 -0.42
C PHE A 111 6.66 0.12 -1.46
N SER A 112 6.76 0.74 -2.63
CA SER A 112 7.78 0.38 -3.61
C SER A 112 9.19 0.68 -3.08
N GLY A 113 9.38 1.84 -2.44
CA GLY A 113 10.63 2.19 -1.75
C GLY A 113 10.98 1.18 -0.65
N MET A 114 10.01 0.80 0.18
CA MET A 114 10.19 -0.25 1.20
C MET A 114 10.60 -1.59 0.59
N GLY A 115 9.90 -2.06 -0.45
CA GLY A 115 10.24 -3.31 -1.13
C GLY A 115 11.63 -3.30 -1.78
N MET A 116 12.04 -2.15 -2.35
CA MET A 116 13.40 -1.96 -2.88
C MET A 116 14.47 -2.05 -1.78
N ILE A 117 14.22 -1.49 -0.59
CA ILE A 117 15.14 -1.59 0.55
C ILE A 117 15.27 -3.04 1.02
N ILE A 118 14.15 -3.74 1.16
CA ILE A 118 14.12 -5.15 1.60
C ILE A 118 14.88 -6.02 0.60
N GLY A 119 14.56 -5.91 -0.69
CA GLY A 119 15.20 -6.68 -1.77
C GLY A 119 16.69 -6.39 -1.95
N ARG A 120 17.22 -5.34 -1.30
CA ARG A 120 18.66 -5.03 -1.32
C ARG A 120 19.46 -5.80 -0.28
N PHE A 121 18.92 -6.01 0.91
CA PHE A 121 19.65 -6.68 2.00
C PHE A 121 19.75 -8.19 1.82
N VAL A 122 18.96 -8.75 0.91
CA VAL A 122 18.82 -10.19 0.75
C VAL A 122 19.22 -10.61 -0.66
N LYS A 123 20.06 -11.65 -0.75
CA LYS A 123 20.55 -12.18 -2.04
C LYS A 123 19.55 -13.12 -2.70
N GLU A 124 18.87 -13.92 -1.90
CA GLU A 124 17.86 -14.87 -2.36
C GLU A 124 16.46 -14.27 -2.36
N GLN A 125 15.70 -14.57 -3.42
CA GLN A 125 14.35 -14.08 -3.59
C GLN A 125 13.42 -14.58 -2.47
N GLU A 126 13.50 -15.87 -2.14
CA GLU A 126 12.67 -16.47 -1.09
C GLU A 126 12.89 -15.79 0.27
N THR A 127 14.14 -15.54 0.65
CA THR A 127 14.45 -14.86 1.90
C THR A 127 13.99 -13.39 1.88
N ALA A 128 13.98 -12.73 0.72
CA ALA A 128 13.50 -11.37 0.58
C ALA A 128 11.97 -11.32 0.74
N ASP A 129 11.26 -12.27 0.14
CA ASP A 129 9.82 -12.43 0.28
C ASP A 129 9.44 -12.74 1.75
N MET A 130 10.20 -13.60 2.44
CA MET A 130 10.02 -13.85 3.88
C MET A 130 10.20 -12.58 4.72
N ALA A 131 11.22 -11.77 4.42
CA ALA A 131 11.43 -10.49 5.11
C ALA A 131 10.30 -9.49 4.82
N GLY A 132 9.80 -9.45 3.58
CA GLY A 132 8.61 -8.70 3.20
C GLY A 132 7.38 -9.14 4.00
N GLY A 133 7.17 -10.45 4.14
CA GLY A 133 6.09 -11.04 4.93
C GLY A 133 6.18 -10.69 6.42
N ALA A 134 7.38 -10.74 7.00
CA ALA A 134 7.60 -10.40 8.41
C ALA A 134 7.21 -8.95 8.76
N ILE A 135 7.27 -8.02 7.79
CA ILE A 135 6.87 -6.63 7.96
C ILE A 135 5.40 -6.43 7.60
N THR A 136 4.97 -6.99 6.47
CA THR A 136 3.62 -6.83 5.91
C THR A 136 2.57 -7.46 6.81
N PHE A 137 2.85 -8.64 7.37
CA PHE A 137 1.89 -9.40 8.18
C PHE A 137 1.48 -8.66 9.46
N PRO A 138 2.39 -8.19 10.34
CA PRO A 138 1.99 -7.38 11.49
C PRO A 138 1.27 -6.10 11.06
N MET A 139 1.75 -5.45 10.01
CA MET A 139 1.19 -4.19 9.53
C MET A 139 -0.25 -4.34 9.03
N MET A 140 -0.56 -5.45 8.35
CA MET A 140 -1.89 -5.80 7.86
C MET A 140 -2.96 -5.76 8.96
N PHE A 141 -2.66 -6.33 10.13
CA PHE A 141 -3.59 -6.37 11.25
C PHE A 141 -3.61 -5.08 12.06
N LEU A 142 -2.44 -4.53 12.37
CA LEU A 142 -2.32 -3.38 13.28
C LEU A 142 -2.74 -2.05 12.65
N ALA A 143 -2.64 -1.90 11.33
CA ALA A 143 -2.93 -0.63 10.66
C ALA A 143 -4.44 -0.32 10.50
N GLY A 144 -5.33 -1.09 11.14
CA GLY A 144 -6.78 -0.88 11.03
C GLY A 144 -7.33 -1.16 9.62
N THR A 145 -6.76 -2.16 8.94
CA THR A 145 -7.19 -2.60 7.59
C THR A 145 -8.49 -3.42 7.65
N PHE A 146 -8.53 -4.38 8.57
CA PHE A 146 -9.63 -5.35 8.73
C PHE A 146 -10.59 -4.95 9.85
N PHE A 147 -10.06 -4.31 10.90
CA PHE A 147 -10.80 -3.95 12.10
C PHE A 147 -10.64 -2.46 12.37
N PRO A 148 -11.70 -1.75 12.78
CA PRO A 148 -11.59 -0.35 13.20
C PRO A 148 -10.60 -0.19 14.34
N LEU A 149 -9.72 0.79 14.24
CA LEU A 149 -8.65 0.99 15.21
C LEU A 149 -9.20 1.33 16.61
N GLU A 150 -10.35 2.00 16.66
CA GLU A 150 -11.06 2.41 17.88
C GLU A 150 -11.48 1.22 18.75
N GLN A 151 -11.62 0.03 18.16
CA GLN A 151 -11.98 -1.20 18.88
C GLN A 151 -10.76 -1.89 19.51
N MET A 152 -9.54 -1.44 19.19
CA MET A 152 -8.31 -2.02 19.73
C MET A 152 -7.88 -1.36 21.05
N PRO A 153 -7.16 -2.08 21.94
CA PRO A 153 -6.58 -1.47 23.15
C PRO A 153 -5.64 -0.30 22.83
N GLU A 154 -5.56 0.71 23.71
CA GLU A 154 -4.76 1.94 23.50
C GLU A 154 -3.30 1.68 23.09
N PHE A 155 -2.69 0.63 23.63
CA PHE A 155 -1.33 0.21 23.27
C PHE A 155 -1.20 -0.16 21.79
N MET A 156 -2.16 -0.90 21.24
CA MET A 156 -2.17 -1.24 19.80
C MET A 156 -2.44 0.00 18.95
N GLN A 157 -3.31 0.91 19.39
CA GLN A 157 -3.57 2.15 18.67
C GLN A 157 -2.30 3.00 18.53
N THR A 158 -1.50 3.08 19.59
CA THR A 158 -0.22 3.80 19.59
C THR A 158 0.79 3.16 18.62
N ILE A 159 0.87 1.83 18.60
CA ILE A 159 1.73 1.12 17.64
C ILE A 159 1.26 1.34 16.20
N ALA A 160 -0.06 1.27 15.97
CA ALA A 160 -0.65 1.47 14.66
C ALA A 160 -0.31 2.85 14.07
N GLN A 161 -0.33 3.90 14.90
CA GLN A 161 0.07 5.25 14.50
C GLN A 161 1.55 5.35 14.08
N GLY A 162 2.41 4.41 14.48
CA GLY A 162 3.79 4.32 13.97
C GLY A 162 3.90 3.67 12.59
N LEU A 163 2.84 3.03 12.10
CA LEU A 163 2.84 2.28 10.84
C LEU A 163 2.34 3.16 9.70
N PRO A 164 3.04 3.17 8.55
CA PRO A 164 2.63 4.02 7.44
C PRO A 164 1.29 3.58 6.82
N LEU A 165 0.95 2.28 6.88
CA LEU A 165 -0.32 1.75 6.39
C LEU A 165 -1.53 2.31 7.15
N TYR A 166 -1.38 2.71 8.43
CA TYR A 166 -2.46 3.32 9.19
C TYR A 166 -2.93 4.62 8.53
N TYR A 167 -1.99 5.51 8.18
CA TYR A 167 -2.28 6.77 7.50
C TYR A 167 -2.87 6.57 6.10
N VAL A 168 -2.44 5.50 5.41
CA VAL A 168 -3.03 5.12 4.11
C VAL A 168 -4.48 4.71 4.28
N ASN A 169 -4.78 3.81 5.21
CA ASN A 169 -6.12 3.30 5.44
C ASN A 169 -7.09 4.41 5.86
N GLU A 170 -6.69 5.26 6.81
CA GLU A 170 -7.48 6.42 7.22
C GLU A 170 -7.66 7.42 6.07
N GLY A 171 -6.61 7.70 5.30
CA GLY A 171 -6.71 8.56 4.12
C GLY A 171 -7.70 8.02 3.07
N MET A 172 -7.66 6.70 2.81
CA MET A 172 -8.57 6.06 1.84
C MET A 172 -10.02 6.11 2.33
N ARG A 173 -10.27 5.85 3.62
CA ARG A 173 -11.61 5.97 4.22
C ARG A 173 -12.16 7.39 4.12
N ASN A 174 -11.34 8.40 4.46
CA ASN A 174 -11.73 9.81 4.37
C ASN A 174 -11.99 10.26 2.92
N ALA A 175 -11.22 9.75 1.97
CA ALA A 175 -11.42 10.05 0.56
C ALA A 175 -12.73 9.44 0.03
N MET A 176 -12.92 8.13 0.27
CA MET A 176 -13.93 7.33 -0.41
C MET A 176 -15.31 7.42 0.24
N ILE A 177 -15.38 7.36 1.57
CA ILE A 177 -16.62 7.23 2.34
C ILE A 177 -17.09 8.60 2.82
N TYR A 178 -16.25 9.26 3.63
CA TYR A 178 -16.60 10.54 4.22
C TYR A 178 -16.61 11.67 3.17
N GLY A 179 -15.76 11.57 2.15
CA GLY A 179 -15.55 12.63 1.15
C GLY A 179 -14.89 13.88 1.73
N ASP A 180 -14.18 13.73 2.85
CA ASP A 180 -13.50 14.82 3.54
C ASP A 180 -12.13 15.07 2.89
N ALA A 181 -12.10 16.07 2.01
CA ALA A 181 -10.91 16.44 1.27
C ALA A 181 -9.78 16.96 2.16
N GLU A 182 -10.09 17.65 3.26
CA GLU A 182 -9.10 18.22 4.17
C GLU A 182 -8.39 17.13 4.96
N LYS A 183 -9.14 16.18 5.53
CA LYS A 183 -8.55 15.01 6.19
C LYS A 183 -7.79 14.13 5.22
N THR A 184 -8.31 13.92 4.01
CA THR A 184 -7.59 13.16 2.98
C THR A 184 -6.23 13.78 2.68
N LEU A 185 -6.17 15.12 2.55
CA LEU A 185 -4.91 15.84 2.34
C LEU A 185 -3.98 15.72 3.55
N TYR A 186 -4.50 15.84 4.77
CA TYR A 186 -3.74 15.68 6.00
C TYR A 186 -3.06 14.30 6.05
N PHE A 187 -3.82 13.22 5.87
CA PHE A 187 -3.28 11.85 5.85
C PHE A 187 -2.31 11.63 4.69
N SER A 188 -2.61 12.17 3.49
CA SER A 188 -1.69 12.13 2.35
C SER A 188 -0.35 12.82 2.67
N GLY A 189 -0.37 13.91 3.45
CA GLY A 189 0.83 14.58 3.94
C GLY A 189 1.71 13.68 4.81
N PHE A 190 1.11 12.93 5.75
CA PHE A 190 1.84 11.95 6.55
C PHE A 190 2.43 10.84 5.67
N VAL A 191 1.64 10.29 4.75
CA VAL A 191 2.12 9.25 3.82
C VAL A 191 3.30 9.78 3.01
N LEU A 192 3.24 11.01 2.50
CA LEU A 192 4.36 11.64 1.79
C LEU A 192 5.61 11.80 2.66
N VAL A 193 5.47 12.15 3.93
CA VAL A 193 6.60 12.21 4.88
C VAL A 193 7.24 10.84 5.02
N PHE A 194 6.44 9.78 5.22
CA PHE A 194 6.97 8.41 5.24
C PHE A 194 7.63 8.04 3.90
N THR A 195 7.03 8.39 2.76
CA THR A 195 7.59 8.15 1.44
C THR A 195 8.97 8.80 1.33
N MET A 196 9.10 10.05 1.73
CA MET A 196 10.38 10.78 1.71
C MET A 196 11.41 10.13 2.63
N ILE A 197 11.02 9.71 3.84
CA ILE A 197 11.90 9.02 4.78
C ILE A 197 12.42 7.72 4.17
N PHE A 198 11.53 6.84 3.70
CA PHE A 198 11.93 5.57 3.09
C PHE A 198 12.69 5.78 1.79
N PHE A 199 12.35 6.78 0.98
CA PHE A 199 13.09 7.11 -0.23
C PHE A 199 14.52 7.57 0.08
N ILE A 200 14.70 8.48 1.04
CA ILE A 200 16.02 8.95 1.49
C ILE A 200 16.83 7.79 2.06
N ILE A 201 16.24 6.97 2.93
CA ILE A 201 16.88 5.77 3.48
C ILE A 201 17.28 4.83 2.33
N GLY A 202 16.41 4.60 1.36
CA GLY A 202 16.70 3.79 0.17
C GLY A 202 17.87 4.32 -0.63
N VAL A 203 17.92 5.62 -0.91
CA VAL A 203 19.01 6.29 -1.64
C VAL A 203 20.33 6.20 -0.85
N LEU A 204 20.32 6.56 0.44
CA LEU A 204 21.51 6.53 1.30
C LEU A 204 22.06 5.13 1.48
N LEU A 205 21.17 4.16 1.65
CA LEU A 205 21.56 2.78 1.75
C LEU A 205 22.21 2.36 0.43
N THR A 206 21.62 2.71 -0.73
CA THR A 206 22.08 2.37 -2.10
C THR A 206 23.48 2.93 -2.41
N LYS A 207 24.50 2.35 -1.77
CA LYS A 207 25.90 2.47 -2.15
C LYS A 207 26.12 1.59 -3.37
N TRP A 208 26.54 2.24 -4.45
CA TRP A 208 26.69 1.67 -5.80
C TRP A 208 28.05 0.97 -6.02
N LYS A 209 28.86 0.83 -4.96
CA LYS A 209 30.02 -0.06 -4.95
C LYS A 209 29.59 -1.38 -4.32
N GLU A 210 29.03 -2.26 -5.13
CA GLU A 210 29.25 -3.69 -4.95
C GLU A 210 30.48 -4.00 -5.80
N ASP A 211 31.60 -4.29 -5.13
CA ASP A 211 32.74 -5.01 -5.69
C ASP A 211 32.31 -6.43 -6.14
#